data_AF-A0A0R2L5A1-F1
#
_entry.id   AF-A0A0R2L5A1-F1
#
_cell.length_a   1.000
_cell.length_b   1.000
_cell.length_c   1.000
_cell.angle_alpha   90.00
_cell.angle_beta   90.00
_cell.angle_gamma   90.00
#
_symmetry.space_group_name_H-M   'P 1'
#
loop_
_entity.id
_entity.type
_entity.pdbx_description
1 polymer ?
#
loop_
_entity_poly.entity_id
_entity_poly.type
_entity_poly.pdbx_seq_one_letter_code
_entity_poly.pdbx_strand_id
1 'polypeptide(L)'
;MSKKIIAVALNINKIPYINNNEIILTPGNQKIWYTANTKAIQIPGYVKFNDALLNSFIKKFIKKSKKRDILKFNYFTRRVAIYIKKTNYDEIIFENEELKNKILPHFKNKNEFVINSSIA
;
A
#
# COMPACT_ATOMS: atom_id res chain seq x y z
N MET A 1 3.52 -27.26 -1.45
CA MET A 1 4.34 -26.05 -1.74
C MET A 1 3.85 -24.91 -0.86
N SER A 2 4.75 -24.14 -0.27
CA SER A 2 4.37 -22.95 0.50
C SER A 2 3.94 -21.83 -0.44
N LYS A 3 2.72 -21.29 -0.27
CA LYS A 3 2.24 -20.15 -1.05
C LYS A 3 3.14 -18.92 -0.83
N LYS A 4 3.44 -18.19 -1.89
CA LYS A 4 4.10 -16.87 -1.85
C LYS A 4 3.02 -15.80 -1.72
N ILE A 5 2.82 -15.31 -0.51
CA ILE A 5 1.82 -14.29 -0.22
C ILE A 5 2.51 -12.92 -0.12
N ILE A 6 1.88 -11.88 -0.65
CA ILE A 6 2.33 -10.50 -0.48
C ILE A 6 1.22 -9.68 0.17
N ALA A 7 1.57 -8.86 1.16
CA ALA A 7 0.63 -7.96 1.81
C ALA A 7 0.97 -6.51 1.49
N VAL A 8 -0.05 -5.66 1.39
CA VAL A 8 0.10 -4.23 1.12
C VAL A 8 -0.60 -3.45 2.21
N ALA A 9 0.17 -2.65 2.96
CA ALA A 9 -0.31 -1.84 4.07
C ALA A 9 0.10 -0.38 3.92
N LEU A 10 -0.80 0.53 4.26
CA LEU A 10 -0.46 1.88 4.70
C LEU A 10 -0.02 1.90 6.17
N ASN A 11 -0.59 1.03 7.01
CA ASN A 11 -0.22 0.84 8.41
C ASN A 11 -0.01 -0.65 8.69
N ILE A 12 1.24 -1.02 8.95
CA ILE A 12 1.63 -2.40 9.21
C ILE A 12 0.95 -3.04 10.44
N ASN A 13 0.44 -2.25 11.37
CA ASN A 13 -0.27 -2.74 12.56
C ASN A 13 -1.71 -3.17 12.26
N LYS A 14 -2.23 -2.86 11.07
CA LYS A 14 -3.59 -3.20 10.65
C LYS A 14 -3.68 -4.47 9.81
N ILE A 15 -2.54 -5.06 9.45
CA ILE A 15 -2.53 -6.34 8.75
C ILE A 15 -2.40 -7.45 9.80
N PRO A 16 -3.27 -8.48 9.75
CA PRO A 16 -3.14 -9.62 10.65
C PRO A 16 -1.77 -10.27 10.48
N TYR A 17 -1.21 -10.80 11.55
CA TYR A 17 0.09 -11.48 11.54
C TYR A 17 0.18 -12.51 10.41
N ILE A 18 1.17 -12.33 9.54
CA ILE A 18 1.45 -13.25 8.46
C ILE A 18 2.90 -13.78 8.63
N ASN A 19 3.02 -15.10 8.47
CA ASN A 19 4.20 -15.95 8.64
C ASN A 19 5.47 -15.51 7.85
N ASN A 20 6.56 -16.28 8.03
CA ASN A 20 7.87 -16.01 7.43
C ASN A 20 7.93 -16.03 5.88
N ASN A 21 6.86 -16.45 5.21
CA ASN A 21 6.80 -16.54 3.75
C ASN A 21 6.16 -15.31 3.09
N GLU A 22 5.82 -14.28 3.86
CA GLU A 22 5.21 -13.05 3.35
C GLU A 22 6.14 -11.86 3.28
N ILE A 23 5.95 -11.05 2.24
CA ILE A 23 6.53 -9.72 2.12
C ILE A 23 5.43 -8.69 2.34
N ILE A 24 5.65 -7.75 3.26
CA ILE A 24 4.73 -6.63 3.50
C ILE A 24 5.29 -5.37 2.83
N LEU A 25 4.56 -4.81 1.88
CA LEU A 25 4.87 -3.53 1.24
C LEU A 25 4.25 -2.38 2.02
N THR A 26 5.06 -1.39 2.42
CA THR A 26 4.61 -0.22 3.19
C THR A 26 5.13 1.10 2.60
N PRO A 27 4.41 2.23 2.80
CA PRO A 27 4.89 3.54 2.38
C PRO A 27 5.98 4.04 3.32
N GLY A 28 7.21 4.12 2.82
CA GLY A 28 8.38 4.54 3.59
C GLY A 28 8.74 3.59 4.74
N ASN A 29 9.74 3.98 5.53
CA ASN A 29 10.18 3.20 6.68
C ASN A 29 9.17 3.35 7.82
N GLN A 30 8.60 2.22 8.25
CA GLN A 30 7.73 2.14 9.41
C GLN A 30 8.43 1.34 10.50
N LYS A 31 8.28 1.74 11.76
CA LYS A 31 8.84 0.98 12.88
C LYS A 31 8.03 -0.30 13.04
N ILE A 32 8.66 -1.44 12.78
CA ILE A 32 8.03 -2.76 12.91
C ILE A 32 8.48 -3.35 14.25
N TRP A 33 7.52 -3.92 14.98
CA TRP A 33 7.73 -4.49 16.32
C TRP A 33 7.91 -6.02 16.28
N TYR A 34 7.73 -6.64 15.11
CA TYR A 34 7.82 -8.08 14.88
C TYR A 34 8.70 -8.42 13.66
N THR A 35 9.10 -9.69 13.54
CA THR A 35 10.02 -10.23 12.52
C THR A 35 9.38 -10.46 11.15
N ALA A 36 8.57 -9.52 10.66
CA ALA A 36 8.05 -9.61 9.29
C ALA A 36 9.08 -9.12 8.27
N ASN A 37 9.13 -9.82 7.14
CA ASN A 37 9.91 -9.39 5.99
C ASN A 37 9.20 -8.20 5.34
N THR A 38 9.70 -6.99 5.58
CA THR A 38 9.04 -5.75 5.20
C THR A 38 9.85 -5.02 4.16
N LYS A 39 9.14 -4.44 3.19
CA LYS A 39 9.74 -3.68 2.11
C LYS A 39 9.09 -2.31 2.02
N ALA A 40 9.82 -1.33 2.55
CA ALA A 40 9.46 0.07 2.44
C ALA A 40 9.60 0.54 0.98
N ILE A 41 8.51 1.08 0.43
CA ILE A 41 8.54 1.84 -0.81
C ILE A 41 8.84 3.29 -0.47
N GLN A 42 10.07 3.72 -0.75
CA GLN A 42 10.49 5.08 -0.48
C GLN A 42 9.76 6.07 -1.38
N ILE A 43 9.08 7.02 -0.76
CA ILE A 43 8.41 8.13 -1.45
C ILE A 43 9.42 9.26 -1.66
N PRO A 44 9.64 9.70 -2.91
CA PRO A 44 10.59 10.77 -3.23
C PRO A 44 10.24 12.10 -2.55
N GLY A 45 11.25 12.91 -2.28
CA GLY A 45 11.08 14.24 -1.68
C GLY A 45 10.15 15.15 -2.48
N TYR A 46 10.28 15.17 -3.82
CA TYR A 46 9.43 15.98 -4.69
C TYR A 46 7.94 15.61 -4.59
N VAL A 47 7.61 14.31 -4.45
CA VAL A 47 6.22 13.86 -4.24
C VAL A 47 5.71 14.37 -2.90
N LYS A 48 6.51 14.25 -1.83
CA LYS A 48 6.14 14.73 -0.49
C LYS A 48 5.90 16.25 -0.47
N PHE A 49 6.73 17.01 -1.19
CA PHE A 49 6.63 18.46 -1.28
C PHE A 49 5.35 18.89 -2.02
N ASN A 50 5.11 18.34 -3.22
CA ASN A 50 3.92 18.65 -4.00
C ASN A 50 2.63 18.27 -3.26
N ASP A 51 2.67 17.20 -2.48
CA ASP A 51 1.53 16.75 -1.67
C ASP A 51 1.27 17.71 -0.49
N ALA A 52 2.32 18.27 0.10
CA ALA A 52 2.19 19.31 1.12
C ALA A 52 1.60 20.61 0.55
N LEU A 53 2.02 21.02 -0.65
CA LEU A 53 1.44 22.15 -1.37
C LEU A 53 -0.06 21.93 -1.62
N LEU A 54 -0.42 20.77 -2.20
CA LEU A 54 -1.81 20.42 -2.49
C LEU A 54 -2.68 20.47 -1.22
N ASN A 55 -2.21 19.87 -0.13
CA ASN A 55 -2.91 19.89 1.15
C ASN A 55 -3.08 21.32 1.70
N SER A 56 -2.07 22.19 1.52
CA SER A 56 -2.15 23.60 1.93
C SER A 56 -3.21 24.37 1.14
N PHE A 57 -3.26 24.16 -0.18
CA PHE A 57 -4.31 24.71 -1.04
C PHE A 57 -5.69 24.22 -0.63
N ILE A 58 -5.86 22.90 -0.47
CA ILE A 58 -7.13 22.30 -0.07
C ILE A 58 -7.60 22.87 1.29
N LYS A 59 -6.70 22.97 2.28
CA LYS A 59 -7.01 23.54 3.60
C LYS A 59 -7.43 25.01 3.50
N LYS A 60 -6.81 25.79 2.60
CA LYS A 60 -7.12 27.20 2.39
C LYS A 60 -8.52 27.40 1.80
N PHE A 61 -8.94 26.54 0.88
CA PHE A 61 -10.24 26.66 0.21
C PHE A 61 -11.37 25.86 0.87
N ILE A 62 -11.05 24.82 1.66
CA ILE A 62 -12.02 23.92 2.28
C ILE A 62 -11.75 23.84 3.79
N LYS A 63 -12.47 24.66 4.58
CA LYS A 63 -12.30 24.81 6.04
C LYS A 63 -12.43 23.50 6.86
N LYS A 64 -13.05 22.43 6.30
CA LYS A 64 -13.22 21.12 6.96
C LYS A 64 -12.51 19.97 6.23
N SER A 65 -11.49 20.25 5.42
CA SER A 65 -10.77 19.17 4.73
C SER A 65 -9.82 18.43 5.68
N LYS A 66 -9.93 17.10 5.74
CA LYS A 66 -8.86 16.25 6.28
C LYS A 66 -7.67 16.28 5.32
N LYS A 67 -6.45 16.21 5.86
CA LYS A 67 -5.22 16.03 5.08
C LYS A 67 -5.39 14.76 4.24
N ARG A 68 -5.28 14.88 2.92
CA ARG A 68 -5.35 13.77 1.98
C ARG A 68 -4.02 13.74 1.27
N ASP A 69 -3.13 12.86 1.70
CA ASP A 69 -1.80 12.69 1.10
C ASP A 69 -1.92 11.94 -0.24
N ILE A 70 -2.68 12.51 -1.18
CA ILE A 70 -3.16 11.89 -2.42
C ILE A 70 -1.99 11.54 -3.32
N LEU A 71 -1.00 12.42 -3.47
CA LEU A 71 0.13 12.17 -4.36
C LEU A 71 1.04 11.08 -3.80
N LYS A 72 1.24 11.06 -2.47
CA LYS A 72 1.98 10.00 -1.80
C LYS A 72 1.28 8.65 -1.97
N PHE A 73 -0.03 8.61 -1.75
CA PHE A 73 -0.85 7.41 -1.91
C PHE A 73 -0.84 6.88 -3.35
N ASN A 74 -1.04 7.77 -4.33
CA ASN A 74 -1.01 7.42 -5.76
C ASN A 74 0.39 6.94 -6.21
N TYR A 75 1.44 7.57 -5.70
CA TYR A 75 2.81 7.13 -5.97
C TYR A 75 3.06 5.73 -5.39
N PHE A 76 2.70 5.53 -4.11
CA PHE A 76 2.86 4.25 -3.42
C PHE A 76 2.14 3.12 -4.17
N THR A 77 0.84 3.25 -4.41
CA THR A 77 0.00 2.25 -5.08
C THR A 77 0.52 1.90 -6.48
N ARG A 78 0.99 2.88 -7.27
CA ARG A 78 1.65 2.63 -8.56
C ARG A 78 2.93 1.82 -8.44
N ARG A 79 3.79 2.14 -7.46
CA ARG A 79 5.05 1.42 -7.24
C ARG A 79 4.79 0.00 -6.73
N VAL A 80 3.79 -0.19 -5.88
CA VAL A 80 3.31 -1.51 -5.46
C VAL A 80 2.84 -2.34 -6.66
N ALA A 81 1.99 -1.77 -7.52
CA ALA A 81 1.49 -2.47 -8.70
C ALA A 81 2.64 -2.90 -9.64
N ILE A 82 3.63 -2.03 -9.86
CA ILE A 82 4.81 -2.37 -10.66
C ILE A 82 5.64 -3.47 -9.98
N TYR A 83 5.78 -3.42 -8.66
CA TYR A 83 6.52 -4.42 -7.90
C TYR A 83 5.88 -5.80 -8.04
N ILE A 84 4.59 -5.91 -7.71
CA ILE A 84 3.82 -7.15 -7.76
C ILE A 84 3.83 -7.74 -9.18
N LYS A 85 3.70 -6.91 -10.23
CA LYS A 85 3.76 -7.39 -11.62
C LYS A 85 5.08 -8.07 -12.01
N LYS A 86 6.19 -7.74 -11.33
CA LYS A 86 7.52 -8.30 -11.64
C LYS A 86 7.80 -9.59 -10.89
N THR A 87 6.90 -10.00 -10.00
CA THR A 87 7.11 -11.08 -9.03
C THR A 87 5.87 -11.95 -8.99
N ASN A 88 5.98 -13.23 -9.34
CA ASN A 88 4.85 -14.15 -9.27
C ASN A 88 4.53 -14.47 -7.80
N TYR A 89 3.49 -13.84 -7.27
CA TYR A 89 2.89 -14.12 -5.98
C TYR A 89 1.58 -14.87 -6.18
N ASP A 90 1.27 -15.81 -5.28
CA ASP A 90 0.08 -16.64 -5.34
C ASP A 90 -1.15 -15.94 -4.71
N GLU A 91 -0.91 -14.95 -3.85
CA GLU A 91 -1.96 -14.24 -3.11
C GLU A 91 -1.52 -12.82 -2.75
N ILE A 92 -2.47 -11.87 -2.83
CA ILE A 92 -2.26 -10.47 -2.44
C ILE A 92 -3.28 -10.09 -1.37
N ILE A 93 -2.79 -9.69 -0.20
CA ILE A 93 -3.59 -9.20 0.91
C ILE A 93 -3.51 -7.67 0.94
N PHE A 94 -4.66 -7.01 1.00
CA PHE A 94 -4.75 -5.55 1.12
C PHE A 94 -5.25 -5.18 2.51
N GLU A 95 -4.62 -4.18 3.16
CA GLU A 95 -5.10 -3.66 4.44
C GLU A 95 -6.53 -3.09 4.35
N ASN A 96 -6.91 -2.52 3.21
CA ASN A 96 -8.22 -1.91 3.03
C ASN A 96 -8.67 -1.91 1.56
N GLU A 97 -9.97 -1.66 1.35
CA GLU A 97 -10.59 -1.59 0.03
C GLU A 97 -10.02 -0.45 -0.84
N GLU A 98 -9.53 0.64 -0.26
CA GLU A 98 -8.94 1.75 -1.03
C GLU A 98 -7.66 1.31 -1.75
N LEU A 99 -6.78 0.58 -1.06
CA LEU A 99 -5.57 -0.01 -1.64
C LEU A 99 -5.90 -1.02 -2.73
N LYS A 100 -6.83 -1.94 -2.44
CA LYS A 100 -7.31 -2.94 -3.40
C LYS A 100 -7.84 -2.27 -4.66
N ASN A 101 -8.72 -1.29 -4.52
CA ASN A 101 -9.34 -0.60 -5.66
C ASN A 101 -8.37 0.27 -6.46
N LYS A 102 -7.25 0.71 -5.88
CA LYS A 102 -6.19 1.38 -6.64
C LYS A 102 -5.19 0.45 -7.29
N ILE A 103 -4.87 -0.68 -6.68
CA ILE A 103 -3.79 -1.55 -7.14
C ILE A 103 -4.34 -2.62 -8.09
N LEU A 104 -5.49 -3.24 -7.77
CA LEU A 104 -6.07 -4.34 -8.54
C LEU A 104 -6.34 -4.01 -10.02
N PRO A 105 -6.84 -2.82 -10.39
CA PRO A 105 -7.06 -2.47 -11.80
C PRO A 105 -5.79 -2.44 -12.65
N HIS A 106 -4.61 -2.42 -12.03
CA HIS A 106 -3.37 -2.51 -12.77
C HIS A 106 -3.08 -3.94 -13.27
N PHE A 107 -3.70 -4.98 -12.72
CA PHE A 107 -3.49 -6.36 -13.16
C PHE A 107 -4.53 -6.79 -14.21
N LYS A 108 -4.10 -7.55 -15.23
CA LYS A 108 -4.98 -8.02 -16.31
C LYS A 108 -5.92 -9.14 -15.86
N ASN A 109 -5.45 -10.01 -14.95
CA ASN A 109 -6.23 -11.12 -14.39
C ASN A 109 -6.65 -10.82 -12.96
N LYS A 110 -7.88 -10.34 -12.77
CA LYS A 110 -8.45 -10.07 -11.44
C LYS A 110 -8.68 -11.34 -10.61
N ASN A 111 -8.68 -12.51 -11.26
CA ASN A 111 -9.01 -13.81 -10.68
C ASN A 111 -7.79 -14.61 -10.18
N GLU A 112 -6.57 -14.07 -10.31
CA GLU A 112 -5.32 -14.73 -9.86
C GLU A 112 -5.05 -14.57 -8.35
N PHE A 113 -5.84 -13.77 -7.63
CA PHE A 113 -5.53 -13.39 -6.25
C PHE A 113 -6.71 -13.67 -5.33
N VAL A 114 -6.44 -14.39 -4.23
CA VAL A 114 -7.39 -14.50 -3.11
C VAL A 114 -7.39 -13.14 -2.41
N ILE A 115 -8.47 -12.38 -2.59
CA ILE A 115 -8.62 -11.09 -1.94
C ILE A 115 -9.24 -11.32 -0.57
N ASN A 116 -8.40 -11.39 0.45
CA ASN A 116 -8.87 -11.50 1.83
C ASN A 116 -9.03 -10.11 2.44
N SER A 117 -10.25 -9.56 2.41
CA SER A 117 -10.63 -8.35 3.14
C SER A 117 -10.92 -8.70 4.60
N SER A 118 -9.91 -9.17 5.33
CA SER A 118 -10.04 -9.41 6.77
C SER A 118 -9.77 -8.14 7.57
N ILE A 119 -10.41 -7.01 7.25
CA ILE A 119 -10.52 -5.86 8.17
C ILE A 119 -11.88 -5.17 7.89
N ALA A 120 -12.78 -5.28 8.88
CA ALA A 120 -14.04 -4.54 8.96
C ALA A 120 -13.83 -3.02 9.08
#